data_AF-A0A2V2VJI9-F1
#
_entry.id   AF-A0A2V2VJI9-F1
#
_cell.length_a   1.000
_cell.length_b   1.000
_cell.length_c   1.000
_cell.angle_alpha   90.00
_cell.angle_beta   90.00
_cell.angle_gamma   90.00
#
_symmetry.space_group_name_H-M   'P 1'
#
loop_
_entity.id
_entity.type
_entity.pdbx_description
1 polymer ?
#
loop_
_entity_poly.entity_id
_entity_poly.type
_entity_poly.pdbx_seq_one_letter_code
_entity_poly.pdbx_strand_id
1 'polypeptide(L)'
;MPPKRNRVQGGNARSRASAVPQGVRQRRARPESEDVTDQPAATHIRVEEARQPQWTMRSNVKDILLEGSTLSTNMRLNDFLRNYVGGRAAVDEDHNVTMQVFVRRPNAYVQDQRLLRIIFNLTEYQALEAFYKLHHEGVFSLEQWRDYEGKDTVAPLARRKLNGVLTQLLREERRVAEERARREGQVGFTLTTTVEGVLFKGRARVMNIKLNDFLTMELEGKGILRANRNVLLKEFFKDPTRYIHDAGVLGEIQATDAYLSMERAVREEMYLEEEVRKLYDKGVNNVLRWSRAAEEVKAAVRDDTKNSLDAALEEARIPTTTSAPEKLEGYYESVYNASWHHVVEVPGGEGTGMEVREGEPEQSWTYKKAERTIEMDDGVQQSGAARLRLMVLTSDKAWPYTWAGTEHIFDCYVNCEVERVWQFVKRDLTEWFSPHGKAVFSPKKRVLIGTPRDREVDECRLVPSLPAAALRCRETPNGCVHY
;
A
#
# COMPACT_ATOMS: atom_id res chain seq x y z
N MET A 1 7.21 -75.72 -54.00
CA MET A 1 6.68 -75.93 -55.37
C MET A 1 6.58 -74.58 -56.08
N PRO A 2 7.09 -74.43 -57.31
CA PRO A 2 6.62 -73.43 -58.31
C PRO A 2 5.37 -73.99 -59.05
N PRO A 3 4.65 -73.29 -59.99
CA PRO A 3 5.18 -72.18 -60.82
C PRO A 3 4.21 -71.06 -61.33
N LYS A 4 4.83 -69.96 -61.84
CA LYS A 4 4.35 -69.10 -62.97
C LYS A 4 3.07 -68.24 -62.70
N ARG A 5 2.77 -67.14 -63.42
CA ARG A 5 3.32 -66.54 -64.68
C ARG A 5 3.00 -65.02 -64.76
N ASN A 6 3.91 -64.21 -65.32
CA ASN A 6 3.76 -63.18 -66.37
C ASN A 6 2.56 -62.17 -66.42
N ARG A 7 2.63 -60.94 -66.98
CA ARG A 7 3.70 -60.05 -67.57
C ARG A 7 3.01 -58.78 -68.16
N VAL A 8 3.76 -57.69 -68.45
CA VAL A 8 3.66 -56.74 -69.62
C VAL A 8 3.66 -55.21 -69.32
N GLN A 9 4.79 -54.57 -69.67
CA GLN A 9 5.07 -53.26 -70.31
C GLN A 9 4.44 -51.90 -69.90
N GLY A 10 5.32 -50.88 -69.85
CA GLY A 10 5.05 -49.45 -70.15
C GLY A 10 5.70 -48.46 -69.15
N GLY A 11 6.59 -47.52 -69.52
CA GLY A 11 7.35 -47.32 -70.76
C GLY A 11 7.99 -45.92 -70.86
N ASN A 12 9.30 -45.83 -71.18
CA ASN A 12 10.09 -44.60 -71.47
C ASN A 12 10.27 -43.54 -70.33
N ALA A 13 11.21 -42.57 -70.39
CA ALA A 13 12.59 -42.55 -70.90
C ALA A 13 13.32 -41.22 -70.51
N ARG A 14 14.66 -41.19 -70.64
CA ARG A 14 15.57 -40.01 -70.74
C ARG A 14 15.79 -39.10 -69.50
N SER A 15 16.79 -39.50 -68.73
CA SER A 15 18.08 -38.77 -68.56
C SER A 15 18.16 -37.25 -68.81
N ARG A 16 18.62 -36.50 -67.80
CA ARG A 16 19.97 -35.88 -67.78
C ARG A 16 20.39 -35.51 -66.36
N ALA A 17 21.67 -35.23 -66.14
CA ALA A 17 22.28 -35.09 -64.82
C ALA A 17 23.38 -34.00 -64.78
N SER A 18 23.87 -33.76 -63.56
CA SER A 18 25.17 -33.17 -63.21
C SER A 18 25.29 -31.64 -63.13
N ALA A 19 25.45 -31.15 -61.90
CA ALA A 19 26.61 -30.34 -61.50
C ALA A 19 26.82 -30.42 -59.97
N VAL A 20 27.97 -30.92 -59.52
CA VAL A 20 28.45 -30.92 -58.13
C VAL A 20 29.97 -30.75 -58.17
N PRO A 21 30.56 -29.87 -57.34
CA PRO A 21 31.71 -30.34 -56.55
C PRO A 21 31.83 -29.70 -55.15
N GLN A 22 32.05 -30.58 -54.14
CA GLN A 22 33.09 -30.48 -53.08
C GLN A 22 33.07 -29.28 -52.09
N GLY A 23 33.59 -29.38 -50.86
CA GLY A 23 34.11 -30.53 -50.09
C GLY A 23 34.26 -30.13 -48.60
N VAL A 24 34.04 -30.99 -47.60
CA VAL A 24 34.79 -32.18 -47.14
C VAL A 24 35.63 -31.91 -45.86
N ARG A 25 35.15 -32.46 -44.72
CA ARG A 25 35.86 -32.88 -43.47
C ARG A 25 36.63 -31.81 -42.66
N GLN A 26 36.29 -31.57 -41.38
CA GLN A 26 36.47 -32.41 -40.17
C GLN A 26 37.92 -32.71 -39.76
N ARG A 27 38.35 -32.21 -38.58
CA ARG A 27 38.66 -33.04 -37.38
C ARG A 27 38.87 -32.22 -36.08
N ARG A 28 38.70 -32.89 -34.93
CA ARG A 28 38.74 -32.38 -33.54
C ARG A 28 40.13 -31.91 -33.07
N ALA A 29 40.15 -30.97 -32.11
CA ALA A 29 41.12 -30.88 -31.02
C ALA A 29 40.49 -30.20 -29.77
N ARG A 30 40.89 -30.61 -28.56
CA ARG A 30 40.63 -30.03 -27.21
C ARG A 30 41.39 -30.91 -26.18
N PRO A 31 41.66 -30.49 -24.92
CA PRO A 31 41.67 -29.14 -24.30
C PRO A 31 43.14 -28.73 -23.93
N GLU A 32 43.59 -28.01 -22.88
CA GLU A 32 43.08 -27.50 -21.58
C GLU A 32 43.82 -26.20 -21.17
N SER A 33 43.10 -25.12 -20.76
CA SER A 33 43.58 -24.02 -19.88
C SER A 33 42.43 -23.07 -19.47
N GLU A 34 42.57 -22.37 -18.35
CA GLU A 34 41.72 -21.23 -17.89
C GLU A 34 41.84 -20.00 -18.83
N ASP A 35 41.07 -18.90 -18.75
CA ASP A 35 40.46 -18.19 -17.59
C ASP A 35 39.30 -17.25 -18.02
N VAL A 36 38.64 -16.58 -17.05
CA VAL A 36 37.64 -15.50 -17.14
C VAL A 36 36.40 -15.76 -18.01
N THR A 37 35.25 -16.00 -17.36
CA THR A 37 33.92 -15.92 -17.99
C THR A 37 33.16 -14.71 -17.46
N ASP A 38 33.43 -13.53 -18.04
CA ASP A 38 32.56 -12.36 -17.88
C ASP A 38 31.21 -12.63 -18.59
N GLN A 39 30.18 -12.98 -17.82
CA GLN A 39 28.81 -12.95 -18.33
C GLN A 39 28.35 -11.50 -18.43
N PRO A 40 27.97 -10.99 -19.62
CA PRO A 40 27.40 -9.66 -19.73
C PRO A 40 26.07 -9.63 -18.98
N ALA A 41 25.92 -8.66 -18.07
CA ALA A 41 24.74 -8.52 -17.24
C ALA A 41 23.46 -8.46 -18.10
N ALA A 42 22.44 -9.22 -17.71
CA ALA A 42 21.17 -9.24 -18.42
C ALA A 42 20.48 -7.87 -18.27
N THR A 43 20.61 -7.02 -19.28
CA THR A 43 19.88 -5.75 -19.38
C THR A 43 18.39 -6.06 -19.31
N HIS A 44 17.77 -5.77 -18.16
CA HIS A 44 16.33 -5.86 -17.99
C HIS A 44 15.66 -4.82 -18.89
N ILE A 45 15.36 -5.23 -20.13
CA ILE A 45 14.50 -4.49 -21.04
C ILE A 45 13.18 -4.30 -20.30
N ARG A 46 12.92 -3.08 -19.86
CA ARG A 46 11.58 -2.66 -19.45
C ARG A 46 10.70 -2.73 -20.69
N VAL A 47 10.06 -3.87 -20.89
CA VAL A 47 8.82 -3.94 -21.67
C VAL A 47 7.90 -2.93 -21.00
N GLU A 48 7.52 -1.90 -21.75
CA GLU A 48 6.64 -0.85 -21.27
C GLU A 48 5.23 -1.45 -21.15
N GLU A 49 4.94 -2.05 -19.99
CA GLU A 49 3.62 -2.62 -19.70
C GLU A 49 2.56 -1.54 -19.93
N ALA A 50 1.71 -1.77 -20.93
CA ALA A 50 0.63 -0.86 -21.28
C ALA A 50 -0.22 -0.60 -20.03
N ARG A 51 -0.18 0.64 -19.54
CA ARG A 51 -0.63 1.03 -18.19
C ARG A 51 -1.99 0.44 -17.85
N GLN A 52 -2.01 -0.65 -17.09
CA GLN A 52 -3.25 -1.21 -16.56
C GLN A 52 -3.95 -0.14 -15.69
N PRO A 53 -5.28 -0.06 -15.70
CA PRO A 53 -6.00 0.86 -14.84
C PRO A 53 -5.60 0.62 -13.37
N GLN A 54 -5.03 1.63 -12.72
CA GLN A 54 -4.70 1.56 -11.30
C GLN A 54 -5.99 1.66 -10.49
N TRP A 55 -6.66 0.52 -10.35
CA TRP A 55 -7.86 0.37 -9.54
C TRP A 55 -7.57 0.69 -8.07
N THR A 56 -8.60 1.16 -7.36
CA THR A 56 -8.53 1.51 -5.94
C THR A 56 -9.83 1.12 -5.25
N MET A 57 -9.85 1.17 -3.91
CA MET A 57 -11.08 1.02 -3.12
C MET A 57 -12.20 2.02 -3.51
N ARG A 58 -11.85 3.17 -4.13
CA ARG A 58 -12.80 4.17 -4.62
C ARG A 58 -13.23 3.97 -6.07
N SER A 59 -12.61 3.05 -6.81
CA SER A 59 -12.93 2.81 -8.22
C SER A 59 -14.37 2.29 -8.38
N ASN A 60 -15.01 2.69 -9.49
CA ASN A 60 -16.40 2.39 -9.74
C ASN A 60 -16.59 0.94 -10.18
N VAL A 61 -17.56 0.25 -9.58
CA VAL A 61 -18.01 -1.10 -9.97
C VAL A 61 -18.41 -1.15 -11.44
N LYS A 62 -19.03 -0.08 -11.97
CA LYS A 62 -19.33 0.06 -13.40
C LYS A 62 -18.07 -0.10 -14.25
N ASP A 63 -17.03 0.66 -13.91
CA ASP A 63 -15.85 0.78 -14.77
C ASP A 63 -15.03 -0.52 -14.73
N ILE A 64 -14.97 -1.20 -13.58
CA ILE A 64 -14.37 -2.53 -13.47
C ILE A 64 -15.19 -3.58 -14.24
N LEU A 65 -16.52 -3.62 -14.08
CA LEU A 65 -17.36 -4.59 -14.79
C LEU A 65 -17.29 -4.40 -16.31
N LEU A 66 -17.39 -3.15 -16.79
CA LEU A 66 -17.45 -2.78 -18.19
C LEU A 66 -16.07 -2.50 -18.83
N GLU A 67 -14.97 -2.61 -18.07
CA GLU A 67 -13.58 -2.50 -18.59
C GLU A 67 -13.39 -3.38 -19.83
N GLY A 68 -12.90 -2.77 -20.91
CA GLY A 68 -12.69 -3.39 -22.21
C GLY A 68 -13.92 -3.46 -23.13
N SER A 69 -15.11 -3.10 -22.65
CA SER A 69 -16.37 -3.19 -23.42
C SER A 69 -16.77 -1.86 -24.09
N THR A 70 -17.53 -1.96 -25.18
CA THR A 70 -18.18 -0.83 -25.87
C THR A 70 -19.59 -0.54 -25.32
N LEU A 71 -19.90 -1.00 -24.10
CA LEU A 71 -21.25 -0.96 -23.53
C LEU A 71 -21.59 0.43 -22.94
N SER A 72 -22.48 1.14 -23.62
CA SER A 72 -23.14 2.32 -23.06
C SER A 72 -24.27 1.91 -22.11
N THR A 73 -24.35 2.55 -20.95
CA THR A 73 -25.47 2.41 -20.01
C THR A 73 -26.80 2.96 -20.54
N ASN A 74 -26.76 3.68 -21.66
CA ASN A 74 -27.95 4.20 -22.33
C ASN A 74 -28.26 3.45 -23.65
N MET A 75 -27.57 2.33 -23.92
CA MET A 75 -27.80 1.48 -25.09
C MET A 75 -29.24 0.94 -25.11
N ARG A 76 -29.89 0.95 -26.29
CA ARG A 76 -31.19 0.31 -26.50
C ARG A 76 -31.07 -1.18 -26.81
N LEU A 77 -32.16 -1.91 -26.61
CA LEU A 77 -32.23 -3.35 -26.87
C LEU A 77 -31.87 -3.69 -28.33
N ASN A 78 -32.40 -2.98 -29.33
CA ASN A 78 -32.06 -3.26 -30.74
C ASN A 78 -30.60 -2.94 -31.08
N ASP A 79 -29.94 -1.99 -30.39
CA ASP A 79 -28.50 -1.77 -30.55
C ASP A 79 -27.69 -2.91 -29.94
N PHE A 80 -28.08 -3.40 -28.76
CA PHE A 80 -27.46 -4.54 -28.11
C PHE A 80 -27.61 -5.82 -28.95
N LEU A 81 -28.82 -6.11 -29.45
CA LEU A 81 -29.09 -7.27 -30.32
C LEU A 81 -28.25 -7.20 -31.61
N ARG A 82 -28.24 -6.05 -32.29
CA ARG A 82 -27.45 -5.85 -33.52
C ARG A 82 -25.95 -6.09 -33.30
N ASN A 83 -25.42 -5.63 -32.16
CA ASN A 83 -23.99 -5.70 -31.84
C ASN A 83 -23.54 -7.09 -31.36
N TYR A 84 -24.32 -7.79 -30.52
CA TYR A 84 -23.87 -9.00 -29.80
C TYR A 84 -24.65 -10.28 -30.14
N VAL A 85 -25.83 -10.20 -30.76
CA VAL A 85 -26.60 -11.36 -31.26
C VAL A 85 -26.52 -11.45 -32.80
N GLY A 86 -26.39 -10.30 -33.46
CA GLY A 86 -26.24 -10.16 -34.91
C GLY A 86 -27.44 -9.50 -35.57
N GLY A 87 -27.20 -8.71 -36.62
CA GLY A 87 -28.15 -7.78 -37.26
C GLY A 87 -29.41 -8.34 -37.94
N ARG A 88 -29.85 -9.56 -37.59
CA ARG A 88 -31.21 -10.07 -37.88
C ARG A 88 -32.07 -10.28 -36.62
N ALA A 89 -31.50 -10.14 -35.43
CA ALA A 89 -32.25 -10.08 -34.18
C ALA A 89 -32.67 -8.62 -33.89
N ALA A 90 -33.98 -8.39 -33.80
CA ALA A 90 -34.58 -7.11 -33.42
C ALA A 90 -35.96 -7.37 -32.79
N VAL A 91 -36.44 -6.41 -32.01
CA VAL A 91 -37.82 -6.30 -31.52
C VAL A 91 -38.49 -5.07 -32.12
N ASP A 92 -39.83 -5.02 -32.08
CA ASP A 92 -40.60 -3.85 -32.50
C ASP A 92 -40.24 -2.59 -31.69
N GLU A 93 -40.47 -1.40 -32.25
CA GLU A 93 -40.01 -0.14 -31.64
C GLU A 93 -40.64 0.12 -30.25
N ASP A 94 -41.89 -0.31 -30.01
CA ASP A 94 -42.54 -0.25 -28.69
C ASP A 94 -41.84 -1.12 -27.62
N HIS A 95 -41.09 -2.14 -28.05
CA HIS A 95 -40.29 -3.01 -27.19
C HIS A 95 -38.80 -2.61 -27.14
N ASN A 96 -38.38 -1.62 -27.93
CA ASN A 96 -36.98 -1.18 -28.11
C ASN A 96 -36.48 -0.28 -26.95
N VAL A 97 -36.67 -0.74 -25.71
CA VAL A 97 -36.32 -0.03 -24.48
C VAL A 97 -34.81 0.03 -24.23
N THR A 98 -34.37 0.84 -23.26
CA THR A 98 -32.97 0.84 -22.78
C THR A 98 -32.63 -0.46 -22.07
N MET A 99 -31.35 -0.86 -22.09
CA MET A 99 -30.89 -2.08 -21.41
C MET A 99 -31.18 -2.08 -19.91
N GLN A 100 -31.21 -0.91 -19.26
CA GLN A 100 -31.63 -0.77 -17.85
C GLN A 100 -33.07 -1.25 -17.60
N VAL A 101 -33.98 -0.94 -18.53
CA VAL A 101 -35.40 -1.34 -18.45
C VAL A 101 -35.55 -2.81 -18.84
N PHE A 102 -34.85 -3.25 -19.88
CA PHE A 102 -34.87 -4.63 -20.35
C PHE A 102 -34.39 -5.63 -19.28
N VAL A 103 -33.20 -5.42 -18.70
CA VAL A 103 -32.59 -6.27 -17.67
C VAL A 103 -33.53 -6.53 -16.48
N ARG A 104 -34.35 -5.53 -16.10
CA ARG A 104 -35.30 -5.66 -14.99
C ARG A 104 -36.45 -6.63 -15.28
N ARG A 105 -36.89 -6.77 -16.53
CA ARG A 105 -38.01 -7.64 -16.95
C ARG A 105 -37.85 -8.16 -18.39
N PRO A 106 -36.88 -9.04 -18.71
CA PRO A 106 -36.57 -9.41 -20.10
C PRO A 106 -37.76 -10.04 -20.85
N ASN A 107 -38.53 -10.89 -20.16
CA ASN A 107 -39.77 -11.53 -20.68
C ASN A 107 -40.90 -10.55 -21.06
N ALA A 108 -40.82 -9.28 -20.64
CA ALA A 108 -41.81 -8.27 -21.01
C ALA A 108 -41.51 -7.59 -22.37
N TYR A 109 -40.31 -7.82 -22.93
CA TYR A 109 -39.83 -7.18 -24.16
C TYR A 109 -39.37 -8.17 -25.23
N VAL A 110 -38.97 -9.38 -24.83
CA VAL A 110 -38.68 -10.50 -25.74
C VAL A 110 -39.49 -11.71 -25.30
N GLN A 111 -40.39 -12.19 -26.16
CA GLN A 111 -41.17 -13.39 -25.90
C GLN A 111 -40.43 -14.67 -26.31
N ASP A 112 -39.55 -14.61 -27.32
CA ASP A 112 -38.77 -15.77 -27.77
C ASP A 112 -37.75 -16.21 -26.70
N GLN A 113 -38.05 -17.36 -26.09
CA GLN A 113 -37.23 -17.99 -25.07
C GLN A 113 -35.89 -18.50 -25.62
N ARG A 114 -35.75 -18.72 -26.94
CA ARG A 114 -34.46 -19.04 -27.56
C ARG A 114 -33.57 -17.80 -27.63
N LEU A 115 -34.11 -16.68 -28.10
CA LEU A 115 -33.42 -15.39 -28.11
C LEU A 115 -33.02 -14.95 -26.69
N LEU A 116 -33.92 -15.04 -25.70
CA LEU A 116 -33.57 -14.78 -24.29
C LEU A 116 -32.44 -15.68 -23.78
N ARG A 117 -32.47 -16.99 -24.08
CA ARG A 117 -31.39 -17.91 -23.70
C ARG A 117 -30.05 -17.56 -24.36
N ILE A 118 -30.05 -17.01 -25.57
CA ILE A 118 -28.83 -16.48 -26.21
C ILE A 118 -28.36 -15.24 -25.45
N ILE A 119 -29.25 -14.28 -25.20
CA ILE A 119 -28.94 -13.02 -24.50
C ILE A 119 -28.35 -13.27 -23.11
N PHE A 120 -28.96 -14.12 -22.29
CA PHE A 120 -28.50 -14.41 -20.93
C PHE A 120 -27.13 -15.12 -20.87
N ASN A 121 -26.72 -15.76 -21.97
CA ASN A 121 -25.39 -16.36 -22.09
C ASN A 121 -24.31 -15.37 -22.57
N LEU A 122 -24.67 -14.15 -22.99
CA LEU A 122 -23.70 -13.13 -23.36
C LEU A 122 -23.01 -12.54 -22.12
N THR A 123 -21.69 -12.45 -22.17
CA THR A 123 -20.87 -11.85 -21.11
C THR A 123 -21.23 -10.38 -20.85
N GLU A 124 -21.65 -9.70 -21.91
CA GLU A 124 -22.05 -8.30 -21.95
C GLU A 124 -23.41 -8.07 -21.28
N TYR A 125 -24.35 -9.00 -21.45
CA TYR A 125 -25.62 -8.97 -20.72
C TYR A 125 -25.37 -9.21 -19.22
N GLN A 126 -24.56 -10.22 -18.87
CA GLN A 126 -24.24 -10.54 -17.47
C GLN A 126 -23.52 -9.39 -16.75
N ALA A 127 -22.65 -8.65 -17.46
CA ALA A 127 -21.99 -7.46 -16.92
C ALA A 127 -22.96 -6.29 -16.70
N LEU A 128 -23.89 -6.05 -17.65
CA LEU A 128 -24.95 -5.06 -17.49
C LEU A 128 -25.94 -5.42 -16.35
N GLU A 129 -26.33 -6.69 -16.26
CA GLU A 129 -27.21 -7.21 -15.22
C GLU A 129 -26.61 -7.01 -13.82
N ALA A 130 -25.34 -7.42 -13.64
CA ALA A 130 -24.60 -7.16 -12.41
C ALA A 130 -24.47 -5.67 -12.10
N PHE A 131 -24.16 -4.83 -13.10
CA PHE A 131 -24.05 -3.38 -12.91
C PHE A 131 -25.37 -2.74 -12.45
N TYR A 132 -26.48 -2.97 -13.15
CA TYR A 132 -27.77 -2.37 -12.77
C TYR A 132 -28.27 -2.88 -11.43
N LYS A 133 -28.04 -4.16 -11.13
CA LYS A 133 -28.37 -4.74 -9.83
C LYS A 133 -27.61 -4.06 -8.69
N LEU A 134 -26.28 -4.01 -8.79
CA LEU A 134 -25.43 -3.38 -7.77
C LEU A 134 -25.73 -1.88 -7.63
N HIS A 135 -25.98 -1.18 -8.73
CA HIS A 135 -26.42 0.23 -8.70
C HIS A 135 -27.79 0.42 -8.03
N HIS A 136 -28.72 -0.54 -8.13
CA HIS A 136 -30.00 -0.48 -7.42
C HIS A 136 -29.91 -0.86 -5.95
N GLU A 137 -28.93 -1.69 -5.57
CA GLU A 137 -28.63 -2.05 -4.18
C GLU A 137 -27.63 -1.10 -3.49
N GLY A 138 -27.24 -0.01 -4.17
CA GLY A 138 -26.42 1.08 -3.61
C GLY A 138 -24.90 0.81 -3.61
N VAL A 139 -24.44 -0.17 -4.37
CA VAL A 139 -23.04 -0.60 -4.48
C VAL A 139 -22.43 0.02 -5.73
N PHE A 140 -21.71 1.14 -5.54
CA PHE A 140 -21.08 1.93 -6.61
C PHE A 140 -19.56 1.80 -6.62
N SER A 141 -18.91 1.67 -5.47
CA SER A 141 -17.44 1.54 -5.36
C SER A 141 -16.99 0.13 -4.99
N LEU A 142 -15.72 -0.18 -5.28
CA LEU A 142 -15.09 -1.44 -4.90
C LEU A 142 -15.04 -1.64 -3.37
N GLU A 143 -14.94 -0.56 -2.58
CA GLU A 143 -15.13 -0.60 -1.12
C GLU A 143 -16.54 -1.01 -0.70
N GLN A 144 -17.59 -0.53 -1.39
CA GLN A 144 -18.95 -0.99 -1.10
C GLN A 144 -19.13 -2.45 -1.52
N TRP A 145 -18.49 -2.89 -2.60
CA TRP A 145 -18.47 -4.30 -3.00
C TRP A 145 -17.74 -5.20 -1.98
N ARG A 146 -16.65 -4.74 -1.35
CA ARG A 146 -15.96 -5.48 -0.28
C ARG A 146 -16.93 -5.95 0.79
N ASP A 147 -17.73 -5.02 1.31
CA ASP A 147 -18.65 -5.23 2.45
C ASP A 147 -20.10 -5.54 2.03
N TYR A 148 -20.34 -5.84 0.75
CA TYR A 148 -21.65 -6.23 0.23
C TYR A 148 -21.96 -7.70 0.54
N GLU A 149 -23.17 -7.94 1.07
CA GLU A 149 -23.67 -9.24 1.53
C GLU A 149 -24.28 -10.06 0.38
N GLY A 150 -24.91 -9.42 -0.59
CA GLY A 150 -25.63 -10.10 -1.70
C GLY A 150 -24.75 -10.72 -2.79
N LYS A 151 -23.46 -11.00 -2.54
CA LYS A 151 -22.47 -11.45 -3.55
C LYS A 151 -22.89 -12.74 -4.27
N ASP A 152 -23.55 -13.66 -3.60
CA ASP A 152 -24.07 -14.90 -4.20
C ASP A 152 -25.25 -14.68 -5.15
N THR A 153 -25.85 -13.49 -5.13
CA THR A 153 -26.98 -13.13 -5.99
C THR A 153 -26.55 -12.39 -7.27
N VAL A 154 -25.25 -12.16 -7.47
CA VAL A 154 -24.64 -11.49 -8.63
C VAL A 154 -24.04 -12.52 -9.58
N ALA A 155 -24.14 -12.28 -10.89
CA ALA A 155 -23.64 -13.19 -11.93
C ALA A 155 -22.18 -13.63 -11.65
N PRO A 156 -21.86 -14.94 -11.64
CA PRO A 156 -20.55 -15.44 -11.20
C PRO A 156 -19.34 -14.84 -11.94
N LEU A 157 -19.49 -14.49 -13.22
CA LEU A 157 -18.43 -13.83 -13.99
C LEU A 157 -18.14 -12.40 -13.46
N ALA A 158 -19.19 -11.63 -13.20
CA ALA A 158 -19.09 -10.29 -12.62
C ALA A 158 -18.50 -10.34 -11.20
N ARG A 159 -18.96 -11.30 -10.37
CA ARG A 159 -18.41 -11.55 -9.03
C ARG A 159 -16.91 -11.84 -9.09
N ARG A 160 -16.47 -12.73 -9.98
CA ARG A 160 -15.04 -13.05 -10.17
C ARG A 160 -14.23 -11.83 -10.61
N LYS A 161 -14.72 -11.00 -11.53
CA LYS A 161 -14.00 -9.79 -11.99
C LYS A 161 -13.79 -8.79 -10.85
N LEU A 162 -14.84 -8.50 -10.08
CA LEU A 162 -14.77 -7.59 -8.92
C LEU A 162 -13.91 -8.15 -7.77
N ASN A 163 -14.07 -9.43 -7.42
CA ASN A 163 -13.24 -10.08 -6.41
C ASN A 163 -11.77 -10.19 -6.85
N GLY A 164 -11.48 -10.39 -8.13
CA GLY A 164 -10.12 -10.44 -8.67
C GLY A 164 -9.36 -9.13 -8.42
N VAL A 165 -9.96 -7.99 -8.80
CA VAL A 165 -9.38 -6.66 -8.56
C VAL A 165 -9.26 -6.38 -7.06
N LEU A 166 -10.28 -6.70 -6.25
CA LEU A 166 -10.23 -6.48 -4.80
C LEU A 166 -9.14 -7.32 -4.11
N THR A 167 -8.99 -8.59 -4.49
CA THR A 167 -7.92 -9.48 -3.99
C THR A 167 -6.53 -9.03 -4.45
N GLN A 168 -6.39 -8.47 -5.66
CA GLN A 168 -5.12 -7.87 -6.11
C GLN A 168 -4.72 -6.68 -5.21
N LEU A 169 -5.66 -5.78 -4.91
CA LEU A 169 -5.40 -4.62 -4.04
C LEU A 169 -5.08 -5.03 -2.60
N LEU A 170 -5.83 -5.96 -2.01
CA LEU A 170 -5.57 -6.47 -0.65
C LEU A 170 -4.23 -7.21 -0.56
N ARG A 171 -3.79 -7.89 -1.63
CA ARG A 171 -2.47 -8.54 -1.69
C ARG A 171 -1.33 -7.53 -1.81
N GLU A 172 -1.48 -6.46 -2.58
CA GLU A 172 -0.43 -5.43 -2.68
C GLU A 172 -0.37 -4.56 -1.40
N GLU A 173 -1.51 -4.23 -0.78
CA GLU A 173 -1.55 -3.56 0.54
C GLU A 173 -0.84 -4.40 1.62
N ARG A 174 -1.11 -5.72 1.66
CA ARG A 174 -0.39 -6.67 2.51
C ARG A 174 1.11 -6.68 2.19
N ARG A 175 1.49 -6.79 0.93
CA ARG A 175 2.89 -6.85 0.48
C ARG A 175 3.68 -5.60 0.88
N VAL A 176 3.09 -4.41 0.73
CA VAL A 176 3.69 -3.14 1.16
C VAL A 176 3.84 -3.08 2.69
N ALA A 177 2.85 -3.60 3.44
CA ALA A 177 2.96 -3.73 4.90
C ALA A 177 4.04 -4.74 5.33
N GLU A 178 4.12 -5.90 4.66
CA GLU A 178 5.14 -6.93 4.89
C GLU A 178 6.54 -6.46 4.49
N GLU A 179 6.69 -5.64 3.44
CA GLU A 179 7.98 -5.07 3.07
C GLU A 179 8.43 -3.98 4.06
N ARG A 180 7.51 -3.12 4.53
CA ARG A 180 7.80 -2.18 5.63
C ARG A 180 8.23 -2.95 6.89
N ALA A 181 7.45 -3.95 7.29
CA ALA A 181 7.77 -4.85 8.40
C ALA A 181 9.16 -5.51 8.25
N ARG A 182 9.52 -5.93 7.02
CA ARG A 182 10.84 -6.50 6.74
C ARG A 182 11.96 -5.48 6.88
N ARG A 183 11.77 -4.25 6.39
CA ARG A 183 12.77 -3.16 6.54
C ARG A 183 12.96 -2.79 8.02
N GLU A 184 11.87 -2.70 8.78
CA GLU A 184 11.91 -2.45 10.24
C GLU A 184 12.58 -3.61 11.00
N GLY A 185 12.27 -4.86 10.63
CA GLY A 185 12.85 -6.08 11.21
C GLY A 185 14.21 -6.51 10.64
N GLN A 186 14.79 -5.75 9.70
CA GLN A 186 16.18 -5.91 9.24
C GLN A 186 17.16 -5.08 10.07
N VAL A 187 16.67 -4.15 10.89
CA VAL A 187 17.46 -3.55 11.96
C VAL A 187 17.61 -4.60 13.06
N GLY A 188 18.85 -5.01 13.32
CA GLY A 188 19.16 -6.03 14.33
C GLY A 188 18.62 -5.69 15.71
N PHE A 189 18.36 -6.72 16.52
CA PHE A 189 17.78 -6.53 17.85
C PHE A 189 18.72 -5.70 18.75
N THR A 190 18.12 -4.75 19.46
CA THR A 190 18.84 -3.90 20.42
C THR A 190 18.27 -4.08 21.81
N LEU A 191 19.02 -3.64 22.83
CA LEU A 191 18.58 -3.67 24.23
C LEU A 191 17.27 -2.88 24.47
N THR A 192 16.92 -1.93 23.61
CA THR A 192 15.66 -1.18 23.68
C THR A 192 14.51 -1.81 22.90
N THR A 193 14.75 -2.77 22.00
CA THR A 193 13.68 -3.43 21.22
C THR A 193 12.67 -4.11 22.13
N THR A 194 11.38 -3.90 21.86
CA THR A 194 10.29 -4.42 22.68
C THR A 194 10.18 -5.95 22.59
N VAL A 195 9.66 -6.58 23.65
CA VAL A 195 9.33 -8.03 23.65
C VAL A 195 8.42 -8.37 22.47
N GLU A 196 7.45 -7.51 22.19
CA GLU A 196 6.57 -7.58 21.03
C GLU A 196 7.33 -7.57 19.70
N GLY A 197 8.28 -6.64 19.52
CA GLY A 197 9.11 -6.55 18.32
C GLY A 197 9.93 -7.81 18.07
N VAL A 198 10.46 -8.44 19.13
CA VAL A 198 11.21 -9.70 19.05
C VAL A 198 10.33 -10.88 18.62
N LEU A 199 9.14 -11.03 19.21
CA LEU A 199 8.29 -12.20 18.97
C LEU A 199 7.58 -12.13 17.62
N PHE A 200 7.04 -10.95 17.27
CA PHE A 200 6.42 -10.75 15.96
C PHE A 200 7.46 -10.53 14.84
N LYS A 201 8.70 -10.16 15.14
CA LYS A 201 9.78 -9.89 14.16
C LYS A 201 9.36 -8.87 13.10
N GLY A 202 8.70 -7.80 13.53
CA GLY A 202 8.08 -6.77 12.68
C GLY A 202 6.85 -7.22 11.87
N ARG A 203 6.61 -8.53 11.69
CA ARG A 203 5.64 -9.10 10.72
C ARG A 203 4.23 -8.53 10.87
N ALA A 204 3.56 -8.36 9.74
CA ALA A 204 2.15 -7.97 9.67
C ALA A 204 1.26 -9.04 10.35
N ARG A 205 0.67 -8.67 11.49
CA ARG A 205 -0.16 -9.55 12.35
C ARG A 205 -1.43 -10.01 11.63
N VAL A 206 -1.55 -11.30 11.30
CA VAL A 206 -2.74 -11.85 10.63
C VAL A 206 -4.01 -11.75 11.48
N MET A 207 -3.89 -11.78 12.80
CA MET A 207 -5.02 -11.67 13.74
C MET A 207 -5.74 -10.31 13.68
N ASN A 208 -5.07 -9.29 13.10
CA ASN A 208 -5.61 -7.94 12.90
C ASN A 208 -6.21 -7.72 11.48
N ILE A 209 -6.25 -8.75 10.62
CA ILE A 209 -6.99 -8.69 9.33
C ILE A 209 -8.50 -8.63 9.62
N LYS A 210 -9.29 -7.95 8.77
CA LYS A 210 -10.76 -7.99 8.88
C LYS A 210 -11.30 -9.29 8.28
N LEU A 211 -12.39 -9.78 8.87
CA LEU A 211 -13.07 -10.98 8.38
C LEU A 211 -13.45 -10.87 6.90
N ASN A 212 -14.05 -9.75 6.45
CA ASN A 212 -14.42 -9.55 5.05
C ASN A 212 -13.25 -9.60 4.05
N ASP A 213 -12.06 -9.17 4.47
CA ASP A 213 -10.85 -9.21 3.63
C ASP A 213 -10.41 -10.67 3.43
N PHE A 214 -10.34 -11.44 4.53
CA PHE A 214 -10.05 -12.88 4.49
C PHE A 214 -11.10 -13.67 3.70
N LEU A 215 -12.39 -13.47 3.99
CA LEU A 215 -13.50 -14.13 3.28
C LEU A 215 -13.46 -13.82 1.77
N THR A 216 -13.13 -12.58 1.39
CA THR A 216 -13.00 -12.20 -0.04
C THR A 216 -11.79 -12.84 -0.70
N MET A 217 -10.63 -12.81 -0.04
CA MET A 217 -9.37 -13.30 -0.60
C MET A 217 -9.35 -14.82 -0.81
N GLU A 218 -9.87 -15.59 0.16
CA GLU A 218 -9.68 -17.05 0.22
C GLU A 218 -10.98 -17.87 0.07
N LEU A 219 -12.17 -17.24 0.18
CA LEU A 219 -13.47 -17.92 0.27
C LEU A 219 -14.55 -17.33 -0.67
N GLU A 220 -14.12 -16.65 -1.75
CA GLU A 220 -14.96 -15.90 -2.72
C GLU A 220 -15.92 -14.83 -2.13
N GLY A 221 -15.84 -14.55 -0.82
CA GLY A 221 -16.76 -13.69 -0.09
C GLY A 221 -17.96 -14.41 0.55
N LYS A 222 -17.96 -15.75 0.61
CA LYS A 222 -18.96 -16.51 1.40
C LYS A 222 -18.94 -16.05 2.85
N GLY A 223 -20.12 -15.91 3.46
CA GLY A 223 -20.27 -15.51 4.87
C GLY A 223 -20.03 -14.03 5.18
N ILE A 224 -19.83 -13.17 4.16
CA ILE A 224 -19.78 -11.72 4.34
C ILE A 224 -21.18 -11.21 4.68
N LEU A 225 -21.30 -10.52 5.82
CA LEU A 225 -22.54 -9.90 6.29
C LEU A 225 -22.28 -8.42 6.60
N ARG A 226 -23.29 -7.57 6.44
CA ARG A 226 -23.20 -6.14 6.80
C ARG A 226 -22.82 -5.95 8.28
N ALA A 227 -23.16 -6.92 9.13
CA ALA A 227 -22.82 -6.94 10.55
C ALA A 227 -21.33 -7.22 10.83
N ASN A 228 -20.65 -8.04 10.02
CA ASN A 228 -19.31 -8.54 10.33
C ASN A 228 -18.14 -7.77 9.65
N ARG A 229 -18.45 -6.74 8.85
CA ARG A 229 -17.50 -5.85 8.14
C ARG A 229 -16.32 -5.25 8.94
N ASN A 230 -16.46 -5.08 10.25
CA ASN A 230 -15.44 -4.51 11.13
C ASN A 230 -14.83 -5.54 12.11
N VAL A 231 -15.18 -6.81 11.98
CA VAL A 231 -14.70 -7.89 12.85
C VAL A 231 -13.27 -8.25 12.46
N LEU A 232 -12.35 -8.24 13.43
CA LEU A 232 -10.98 -8.73 13.23
C LEU A 232 -10.94 -10.24 13.41
N LEU A 233 -10.03 -10.93 12.72
CA LEU A 233 -9.89 -12.38 12.83
C LEU A 233 -9.70 -12.85 14.29
N LYS A 234 -8.99 -12.07 15.13
CA LYS A 234 -8.82 -12.39 16.56
C LYS A 234 -10.09 -12.36 17.39
N GLU A 235 -11.14 -11.68 16.95
CA GLU A 235 -12.46 -11.75 17.57
C GLU A 235 -13.31 -12.86 16.95
N PHE A 236 -13.23 -13.04 15.63
CA PHE A 236 -13.92 -14.11 14.90
C PHE A 236 -13.55 -15.51 15.41
N PHE A 237 -12.26 -15.84 15.53
CA PHE A 237 -11.83 -17.17 15.98
C PHE A 237 -12.03 -17.44 17.48
N LYS A 238 -12.58 -16.50 18.26
CA LYS A 238 -13.09 -16.79 19.62
C LYS A 238 -14.45 -17.48 19.58
N ASP A 239 -15.33 -17.02 18.69
CA ASP A 239 -16.68 -17.55 18.48
C ASP A 239 -17.15 -17.21 17.04
N PRO A 240 -16.92 -18.10 16.06
CA PRO A 240 -17.36 -17.89 14.68
C PRO A 240 -18.89 -17.79 14.53
N THR A 241 -19.65 -18.47 15.40
CA THR A 241 -21.12 -18.58 15.31
C THR A 241 -21.82 -17.24 15.57
N ARG A 242 -21.16 -16.37 16.35
CA ARG A 242 -21.57 -14.98 16.60
C ARG A 242 -21.46 -14.07 15.37
N TYR A 243 -20.70 -14.45 14.35
CA TYR A 243 -20.41 -13.60 13.19
C TYR A 243 -20.84 -14.20 11.85
N ILE A 244 -21.08 -15.51 11.80
CA ILE A 244 -21.71 -16.23 10.69
C ILE A 244 -22.78 -17.15 11.32
N HIS A 245 -24.04 -16.73 11.25
CA HIS A 245 -25.16 -17.43 11.91
C HIS A 245 -25.71 -18.61 11.08
N ASP A 246 -25.45 -18.64 9.77
CA ASP A 246 -25.80 -19.78 8.93
C ASP A 246 -24.79 -20.90 9.17
N ALA A 247 -25.26 -21.97 9.83
CA ALA A 247 -24.44 -23.12 10.19
C ALA A 247 -23.98 -23.95 8.97
N GLY A 248 -24.69 -23.89 7.84
CA GLY A 248 -24.28 -24.53 6.60
C GLY A 248 -23.13 -23.77 5.95
N VAL A 249 -23.26 -22.45 5.80
CA VAL A 249 -22.20 -21.58 5.27
C VAL A 249 -20.97 -21.60 6.18
N LEU A 250 -21.15 -21.56 7.50
CA LEU A 250 -20.04 -21.69 8.45
C LEU A 250 -19.37 -23.08 8.35
N GLY A 251 -20.15 -24.16 8.23
CA GLY A 251 -19.62 -25.52 8.04
C GLY A 251 -18.82 -25.69 6.74
N GLU A 252 -19.30 -25.13 5.62
CA GLU A 252 -18.55 -25.09 4.36
C GLU A 252 -17.23 -24.32 4.50
N ILE A 253 -17.24 -23.18 5.19
CA ILE A 253 -16.04 -22.36 5.44
C ILE A 253 -15.04 -23.13 6.33
N GLN A 254 -15.51 -23.75 7.40
CA GLN A 254 -14.70 -24.51 8.36
C GLN A 254 -14.06 -25.77 7.75
N ALA A 255 -14.67 -26.33 6.69
CA ALA A 255 -14.13 -27.46 5.94
C ALA A 255 -12.97 -27.09 4.99
N THR A 256 -12.54 -25.83 4.91
CA THR A 256 -11.45 -25.39 4.02
C THR A 256 -10.08 -25.36 4.69
N ASP A 257 -9.04 -25.79 3.96
CA ASP A 257 -7.64 -25.69 4.40
C ASP A 257 -7.23 -24.24 4.70
N ALA A 258 -7.81 -23.27 3.98
CA ALA A 258 -7.59 -21.84 4.20
C ALA A 258 -8.10 -21.37 5.57
N TYR A 259 -9.30 -21.80 5.99
CA TYR A 259 -9.82 -21.54 7.33
C TYR A 259 -8.95 -22.19 8.40
N LEU A 260 -8.62 -23.48 8.26
CA LEU A 260 -7.83 -24.22 9.25
C LEU A 260 -6.41 -23.65 9.42
N SER A 261 -5.78 -23.24 8.31
CA SER A 261 -4.46 -22.60 8.32
C SER A 261 -4.50 -21.22 8.97
N MET A 262 -5.52 -20.41 8.65
CA MET A 262 -5.70 -19.08 9.22
C MET A 262 -6.05 -19.13 10.70
N GLU A 263 -6.92 -20.06 11.12
CA GLU A 263 -7.27 -20.29 12.52
C GLU A 263 -6.02 -20.59 13.35
N ARG A 264 -5.18 -21.53 12.89
CA ARG A 264 -3.93 -21.88 13.57
C ARG A 264 -3.00 -20.67 13.71
N ALA A 265 -2.80 -19.91 12.64
CA ALA A 265 -1.92 -18.74 12.66
C ALA A 265 -2.44 -17.67 13.62
N VAL A 266 -3.74 -17.37 13.60
CA VAL A 266 -4.37 -16.39 14.49
C VAL A 266 -4.34 -16.85 15.95
N ARG A 267 -4.55 -18.14 16.24
CA ARG A 267 -4.47 -18.68 17.61
C ARG A 267 -3.05 -18.59 18.20
N GLU A 268 -1.99 -18.83 17.42
CA GLU A 268 -0.61 -18.60 17.88
C GLU A 268 -0.30 -17.11 18.08
N GLU A 269 -0.73 -16.21 17.18
CA GLU A 269 -0.55 -14.76 17.37
C GLU A 269 -1.28 -14.24 18.63
N MET A 270 -2.49 -14.73 18.90
CA MET A 270 -3.24 -14.40 20.12
C MET A 270 -2.55 -14.93 21.38
N TYR A 271 -1.95 -16.12 21.32
CA TYR A 271 -1.14 -16.65 22.42
C TYR A 271 0.09 -15.78 22.69
N LEU A 272 0.79 -15.35 21.63
CA LEU A 272 1.95 -14.45 21.75
C LEU A 272 1.54 -13.06 22.28
N GLU A 273 0.40 -12.51 21.88
CA GLU A 273 -0.13 -11.25 22.42
C GLU A 273 -0.41 -11.35 23.94
N GLU A 274 -0.89 -12.50 24.41
CA GLU A 274 -1.13 -12.77 25.83
C GLU A 274 0.18 -13.05 26.62
N GLU A 275 1.19 -13.72 26.03
CA GLU A 275 2.54 -13.83 26.64
C GLU A 275 3.23 -12.46 26.76
N VAL A 276 3.16 -11.61 25.72
CA VAL A 276 3.63 -10.21 25.76
C VAL A 276 2.94 -9.46 26.91
N ARG A 277 1.62 -9.61 27.04
CA ARG A 277 0.84 -8.95 28.11
C ARG A 277 1.31 -9.38 29.50
N LYS A 278 1.50 -10.69 29.75
CA LYS A 278 2.04 -11.20 31.04
C LYS A 278 3.46 -10.72 31.32
N LEU A 279 4.29 -10.54 30.28
CA LEU A 279 5.64 -10.00 30.44
C LEU A 279 5.61 -8.51 30.78
N TYR A 280 4.72 -7.73 30.14
CA TYR A 280 4.48 -6.33 30.50
C TYR A 280 3.95 -6.18 31.94
N ASP A 281 3.02 -7.03 32.38
CA ASP A 281 2.52 -7.07 33.78
C ASP A 281 3.67 -7.31 34.79
N LYS A 282 4.68 -8.11 34.40
CA LYS A 282 5.90 -8.39 35.18
C LYS A 282 7.01 -7.33 35.00
N GLY A 283 6.74 -6.21 34.33
CA GLY A 283 7.71 -5.13 34.08
C GLY A 283 8.75 -5.43 32.99
N VAL A 284 8.57 -6.51 32.22
CA VAL A 284 9.47 -6.96 31.15
C VAL A 284 8.96 -6.49 29.80
N ASN A 285 9.31 -5.27 29.41
CA ASN A 285 8.82 -4.64 28.17
C ASN A 285 9.80 -4.64 26.99
N ASN A 286 11.10 -4.85 27.23
CA ASN A 286 12.14 -4.90 26.20
C ASN A 286 13.27 -5.90 26.53
N VAL A 287 14.17 -6.12 25.57
CA VAL A 287 15.33 -7.03 25.68
C VAL A 287 16.20 -6.73 26.93
N LEU A 288 16.43 -5.45 27.26
CA LEU A 288 17.14 -5.08 28.49
C LEU A 288 16.41 -5.53 29.76
N ARG A 289 15.08 -5.36 29.84
CA ARG A 289 14.30 -5.85 30.98
C ARG A 289 14.25 -7.38 31.03
N TRP A 290 14.23 -8.06 29.88
CA TRP A 290 14.32 -9.52 29.81
C TRP A 290 15.65 -10.03 30.40
N SER A 291 16.78 -9.41 30.03
CA SER A 291 18.09 -9.74 30.59
C SER A 291 18.19 -9.60 32.11
N ARG A 292 17.36 -8.74 32.70
CA ARG A 292 17.27 -8.43 34.14
C ARG A 292 16.05 -9.06 34.83
N ALA A 293 15.28 -9.88 34.13
CA ALA A 293 14.14 -10.58 34.71
C ALA A 293 14.62 -11.65 35.68
N ALA A 294 13.88 -11.86 36.77
CA ALA A 294 14.15 -12.94 37.72
C ALA A 294 13.92 -14.31 37.06
N GLU A 295 14.59 -15.37 37.53
CA GLU A 295 14.52 -16.67 36.87
C GLU A 295 13.12 -17.31 37.00
N GLU A 296 12.35 -16.99 38.05
CA GLU A 296 10.95 -17.36 38.19
C GLU A 296 10.05 -16.67 37.15
N VAL A 297 10.45 -15.49 36.66
CA VAL A 297 9.78 -14.81 35.54
C VAL A 297 10.08 -15.53 34.23
N LYS A 298 11.35 -15.87 33.97
CA LYS A 298 11.79 -16.54 32.74
C LYS A 298 11.33 -18.00 32.64
N ALA A 299 11.27 -18.72 33.75
CA ALA A 299 10.80 -20.10 33.82
C ALA A 299 9.27 -20.24 33.67
N ALA A 300 8.53 -19.13 33.76
CA ALA A 300 7.08 -19.07 33.59
C ALA A 300 6.64 -18.58 32.19
N VAL A 301 7.52 -18.70 31.18
CA VAL A 301 7.32 -18.28 29.79
C VAL A 301 7.50 -19.49 28.87
N ARG A 302 6.72 -19.60 27.78
CA ARG A 302 6.86 -20.71 26.82
C ARG A 302 8.28 -20.77 26.23
N ASP A 303 8.85 -21.98 26.10
CA ASP A 303 10.24 -22.15 25.63
C ASP A 303 10.53 -21.47 24.30
N ASP A 304 9.62 -21.49 23.30
CA ASP A 304 9.79 -20.75 22.04
C ASP A 304 9.96 -19.23 22.25
N THR A 305 9.18 -18.68 23.18
CA THR A 305 9.14 -17.26 23.53
C THR A 305 10.42 -16.89 24.27
N LYS A 306 10.82 -17.73 25.24
CA LYS A 306 12.09 -17.63 25.97
C LYS A 306 13.29 -17.67 25.01
N ASN A 307 13.39 -18.71 24.19
CA ASN A 307 14.47 -18.89 23.20
C ASN A 307 14.54 -17.73 22.20
N SER A 308 13.39 -17.15 21.81
CA SER A 308 13.36 -15.98 20.93
C SER A 308 13.90 -14.72 21.60
N LEU A 309 13.59 -14.51 22.89
CA LEU A 309 14.07 -13.37 23.68
C LEU A 309 15.54 -13.51 24.08
N ASP A 310 15.99 -14.73 24.39
CA ASP A 310 17.40 -15.05 24.66
C ASP A 310 18.25 -14.89 23.38
N ALA A 311 17.77 -15.35 22.22
CA ALA A 311 18.45 -15.12 20.94
C ALA A 311 18.55 -13.62 20.60
N ALA A 312 17.48 -12.84 20.79
CA ALA A 312 17.50 -11.39 20.60
C ALA A 312 18.39 -10.65 21.62
N LEU A 313 18.56 -11.20 22.83
CA LEU A 313 19.50 -10.68 23.81
C LEU A 313 20.96 -10.93 23.41
N GLU A 314 21.29 -12.11 22.90
CA GLU A 314 22.65 -12.36 22.40
C GLU A 314 22.96 -11.57 21.12
N GLU A 315 21.98 -11.42 20.21
CA GLU A 315 22.11 -10.52 19.05
C GLU A 315 22.38 -9.07 19.49
N ALA A 316 21.63 -8.58 20.49
CA ALA A 316 21.83 -7.26 21.09
C ALA A 316 23.07 -7.11 21.99
N ARG A 317 23.80 -8.21 22.26
CA ARG A 317 25.04 -8.26 23.05
C ARG A 317 26.29 -8.36 22.19
N ILE A 318 26.18 -8.92 20.99
CA ILE A 318 27.21 -8.76 19.97
C ILE A 318 27.32 -7.24 19.73
N PRO A 319 28.48 -6.61 20.00
CA PRO A 319 28.68 -5.22 19.57
C PRO A 319 28.70 -5.25 18.04
N THR A 320 27.54 -4.95 17.44
CA THR A 320 27.32 -5.19 16.02
C THR A 320 28.33 -4.37 15.24
N THR A 321 29.30 -5.05 14.62
CA THR A 321 30.31 -4.48 13.74
C THR A 321 29.63 -3.46 12.85
N THR A 322 29.99 -2.19 13.04
CA THR A 322 29.23 -1.04 12.56
C THR A 322 28.81 -1.21 11.10
N SER A 323 27.56 -1.64 10.90
CA SER A 323 26.79 -1.28 9.71
C SER A 323 26.63 0.22 9.81
N ALA A 324 27.59 0.94 9.20
CA ALA A 324 27.63 2.40 9.20
C ALA A 324 26.22 2.88 8.85
N PRO A 325 25.54 3.61 9.76
CA PRO A 325 24.09 3.68 9.82
C PRO A 325 23.57 4.03 8.44
N GLU A 326 22.90 3.06 7.81
CA GLU A 326 22.88 2.94 6.35
C GLU A 326 22.44 4.27 5.77
N LYS A 327 23.42 5.02 5.22
CA LYS A 327 23.19 6.42 4.92
C LYS A 327 22.07 6.46 3.90
N LEU A 328 21.04 7.23 4.21
CA LEU A 328 19.99 7.59 3.25
C LEU A 328 20.54 8.65 2.26
N GLU A 329 21.67 8.30 1.66
CA GLU A 329 22.44 9.01 0.65
C GLU A 329 21.57 9.01 -0.61
N GLY A 330 21.03 10.18 -0.95
CA GLY A 330 19.95 10.38 -1.93
C GLY A 330 18.58 10.69 -1.31
N TYR A 331 18.20 10.11 -0.16
CA TYR A 331 16.83 10.19 0.39
C TYR A 331 16.55 11.42 1.27
N TYR A 332 17.56 11.94 1.97
CA TYR A 332 17.44 13.16 2.77
C TYR A 332 18.53 14.21 2.47
N GLU A 333 19.37 14.00 1.45
CA GLU A 333 20.42 14.95 1.07
C GLU A 333 19.87 16.34 0.74
N SER A 334 18.68 16.44 0.16
CA SER A 334 18.02 17.72 -0.10
C SER A 334 17.68 18.49 1.18
N VAL A 335 17.44 17.78 2.28
CA VAL A 335 17.16 18.36 3.61
C VAL A 335 18.46 18.72 4.34
N TYR A 336 19.49 17.87 4.25
CA TYR A 336 20.78 18.06 4.92
C TYR A 336 21.69 19.10 4.26
N ASN A 337 21.60 19.26 2.94
CA ASN A 337 22.42 20.18 2.15
C ASN A 337 21.65 21.43 1.68
N ALA A 338 20.50 21.74 2.29
CA ALA A 338 19.73 22.94 1.94
C ALA A 338 20.51 24.22 2.28
N SER A 339 20.56 25.15 1.33
CA SER A 339 21.08 26.50 1.52
C SER A 339 20.06 27.35 2.28
N TRP A 340 20.54 28.18 3.20
CA TRP A 340 19.73 29.00 4.07
C TRP A 340 19.75 30.46 3.65
N HIS A 341 18.59 31.09 3.65
CA HIS A 341 18.43 32.54 3.55
C HIS A 341 17.37 32.99 4.56
N HIS A 342 17.43 34.25 5.01
CA HIS A 342 16.43 34.81 5.91
C HIS A 342 16.12 36.28 5.59
N VAL A 343 14.86 36.66 5.77
CA VAL A 343 14.34 38.01 5.50
C VAL A 343 14.15 38.73 6.81
N VAL A 344 14.77 39.90 6.94
CA VAL A 344 14.80 40.72 8.15
C VAL A 344 14.20 42.10 7.87
N GLU A 345 13.24 42.50 8.70
CA GLU A 345 12.63 43.82 8.69
C GLU A 345 13.56 44.80 9.45
N VAL A 346 14.18 45.73 8.73
CA VAL A 346 15.14 46.71 9.26
C VAL A 346 14.45 48.08 9.43
N PRO A 347 14.45 48.67 10.65
CA PRO A 347 13.82 49.96 10.89
C PRO A 347 14.63 51.13 10.31
N GLY A 348 14.16 51.71 9.21
CA GLY A 348 14.69 52.94 8.60
C GLY A 348 13.86 54.18 8.95
N GLY A 349 14.48 55.37 8.94
CA GLY A 349 13.86 56.61 9.41
C GLY A 349 12.69 57.14 8.58
N GLU A 350 12.62 56.81 7.29
CA GLU A 350 11.52 57.21 6.38
C GLU A 350 10.67 56.01 5.90
N GLY A 351 10.99 54.80 6.35
CA GLY A 351 10.30 53.58 5.92
C GLY A 351 10.95 52.32 6.47
N THR A 352 10.13 51.29 6.70
CA THR A 352 10.61 49.98 7.16
C THR A 352 11.04 49.13 5.97
N GLY A 353 12.34 48.84 5.87
CA GLY A 353 12.91 48.03 4.79
C GLY A 353 12.86 46.54 5.07
N MET A 354 12.81 45.72 4.02
CA MET A 354 13.04 44.27 4.11
C MET A 354 14.40 43.97 3.48
N GLU A 355 15.31 43.38 4.24
CA GLU A 355 16.62 42.94 3.82
C GLU A 355 16.64 41.41 3.72
N VAL A 356 17.22 40.85 2.65
CA VAL A 356 17.45 39.41 2.52
C VAL A 356 18.91 39.13 2.86
N ARG A 357 19.15 38.18 3.75
CA ARG A 357 20.47 37.76 4.23
C ARG A 357 20.70 36.29 3.91
N GLU A 358 21.94 35.95 3.56
CA GLU A 358 22.39 34.58 3.39
C GLU A 358 22.72 33.95 4.76
N GLY A 359 22.52 32.64 4.88
CA GLY A 359 22.74 31.88 6.11
C GLY A 359 21.50 31.74 7.03
N GLU A 360 21.69 30.99 8.10
CA GLU A 360 20.72 30.81 9.20
C GLU A 360 20.64 32.12 10.04
N PRO A 361 19.45 32.54 10.50
CA PRO A 361 19.33 33.74 11.33
C PRO A 361 19.95 33.55 12.72
N GLU A 362 20.72 34.53 13.19
CA GLU A 362 21.39 34.51 14.51
C GLU A 362 20.42 34.30 15.69
N GLN A 363 19.13 34.62 15.51
CA GLN A 363 18.07 34.41 16.48
C GLN A 363 16.81 33.89 15.78
N SER A 364 16.27 32.77 16.27
CA SER A 364 14.94 32.26 15.91
C SER A 364 13.83 33.02 16.66
N TRP A 365 12.57 32.86 16.23
CA TRP A 365 11.45 33.56 16.87
C TRP A 365 11.28 33.15 18.34
N THR A 366 11.12 34.15 19.21
CA THR A 366 10.87 33.96 20.64
C THR A 366 9.39 33.73 20.90
N TYR A 367 9.06 32.68 21.67
CA TYR A 367 7.68 32.35 22.03
C TYR A 367 7.46 32.27 23.54
N LYS A 368 6.31 32.79 24.00
CA LYS A 368 5.81 32.62 25.36
C LYS A 368 4.92 31.38 25.47
N LYS A 369 5.03 30.69 26.60
CA LYS A 369 4.26 29.50 26.92
C LYS A 369 3.02 29.87 27.75
N ALA A 370 1.91 30.17 27.06
CA ALA A 370 0.60 30.16 27.69
C ALA A 370 0.13 28.71 27.93
N GLU A 371 -0.89 28.52 28.77
CA GLU A 371 -1.19 27.19 29.36
C GLU A 371 -1.53 26.10 28.35
N ARG A 372 -2.10 26.47 27.19
CA ARG A 372 -2.42 25.57 26.08
C ARG A 372 -2.00 26.09 24.70
N THR A 373 -1.58 27.35 24.62
CA THR A 373 -1.13 28.03 23.39
C THR A 373 0.35 28.38 23.48
N ILE A 374 1.05 28.24 22.35
CA ILE A 374 2.35 28.89 22.15
C ILE A 374 2.01 30.20 21.46
N GLU A 375 2.36 31.32 22.08
CA GLU A 375 2.14 32.67 21.57
C GLU A 375 3.49 33.32 21.26
N MET A 376 3.56 34.20 20.27
CA MET A 376 4.79 34.91 19.96
C MET A 376 5.11 35.89 21.11
N ASP A 377 6.39 36.18 21.33
CA ASP A 377 6.82 37.18 22.33
C ASP A 377 7.21 38.52 21.69
N ASP A 378 6.23 39.17 21.07
CA ASP A 378 6.33 40.55 20.60
C ASP A 378 6.31 41.60 21.75
N GLY A 379 6.09 41.18 22.99
CA GLY A 379 6.03 42.06 24.17
C GLY A 379 7.37 42.45 24.79
N VAL A 380 8.50 41.93 24.28
CA VAL A 380 9.86 42.16 24.83
C VAL A 380 10.83 42.78 23.81
N GLN A 381 10.46 42.81 22.51
CA GLN A 381 11.38 43.19 21.44
C GLN A 381 11.50 44.72 21.29
N GLN A 382 12.70 45.24 21.56
CA GLN A 382 13.00 46.67 21.53
C GLN A 382 12.76 47.29 20.14
N SER A 383 12.13 48.47 20.12
CA SER A 383 11.96 49.29 18.92
C SER A 383 13.31 49.81 18.41
N GLY A 384 13.89 49.10 17.45
CA GLY A 384 15.22 49.37 16.89
C GLY A 384 15.97 48.10 16.45
N ALA A 385 15.62 46.93 17.00
CA ALA A 385 16.15 45.66 16.53
C ALA A 385 15.56 45.27 15.16
N ALA A 386 16.39 44.66 14.31
CA ALA A 386 15.98 44.11 13.02
C ALA A 386 15.24 42.77 13.23
N ARG A 387 14.06 42.60 12.63
CA ARG A 387 13.13 41.51 12.99
C ARG A 387 13.06 40.43 11.92
N LEU A 388 13.29 39.17 12.29
CA LEU A 388 13.09 38.02 11.40
C LEU A 388 11.61 37.94 10.95
N ARG A 389 11.38 37.88 9.63
CA ARG A 389 10.03 37.77 9.01
C ARG A 389 9.81 36.50 8.24
N LEU A 390 10.86 35.94 7.62
CA LEU A 390 10.79 34.70 6.84
C LEU A 390 12.15 34.02 6.83
N MET A 391 12.18 32.69 6.76
CA MET A 391 13.34 31.90 6.38
C MET A 391 13.03 31.18 5.07
N VAL A 392 14.04 31.00 4.23
CA VAL A 392 13.95 30.28 2.95
C VAL A 392 15.02 29.21 2.93
N LEU A 393 14.60 27.97 2.69
CA LEU A 393 15.47 26.81 2.55
C LEU A 393 15.46 26.37 1.09
N THR A 394 16.58 26.56 0.39
CA THR A 394 16.73 26.26 -1.04
C THR A 394 17.49 24.95 -1.22
N SER A 395 17.04 24.07 -2.11
CA SER A 395 17.66 22.75 -2.30
C SER A 395 17.63 22.26 -3.75
N ASP A 396 18.80 22.17 -4.37
CA ASP A 396 19.02 21.75 -5.78
C ASP A 396 18.45 20.37 -6.13
N LYS A 397 18.24 19.51 -5.12
CA LYS A 397 17.71 18.14 -5.26
C LYS A 397 16.18 18.07 -5.08
N ALA A 398 15.51 19.21 -4.86
CA ALA A 398 14.10 19.38 -4.52
C ALA A 398 13.65 18.71 -3.21
N TRP A 399 12.56 19.21 -2.63
CA TRP A 399 12.03 18.71 -1.35
C TRP A 399 11.35 17.34 -1.52
N PRO A 400 11.65 16.33 -0.67
CA PRO A 400 11.38 14.92 -0.97
C PRO A 400 9.92 14.48 -0.75
N TYR A 401 8.94 15.40 -0.82
CA TYR A 401 7.54 15.09 -0.56
C TYR A 401 6.55 16.05 -1.24
N THR A 402 6.13 15.71 -2.46
CA THR A 402 5.00 16.36 -3.16
C THR A 402 3.85 15.36 -3.34
N TRP A 403 2.76 15.54 -2.57
CA TRP A 403 1.60 14.62 -2.56
C TRP A 403 0.74 14.71 -3.85
N ALA A 404 1.00 15.69 -4.71
CA ALA A 404 0.46 15.76 -6.08
C ALA A 404 1.63 15.91 -7.05
N GLY A 405 1.85 14.89 -7.90
CA GLY A 405 3.02 14.84 -8.77
C GLY A 405 2.84 15.60 -10.08
N THR A 406 3.51 16.76 -10.20
CA THR A 406 4.05 17.30 -11.47
C THR A 406 5.12 18.39 -11.27
N GLU A 407 5.24 18.99 -10.09
CA GLU A 407 6.16 20.10 -9.84
C GLU A 407 7.26 19.74 -8.83
N HIS A 408 8.51 20.03 -9.19
CA HIS A 408 9.66 19.95 -8.28
C HIS A 408 9.79 21.28 -7.53
N ILE A 409 9.59 21.26 -6.21
CA ILE A 409 9.75 22.42 -5.35
C ILE A 409 11.19 22.44 -4.84
N PHE A 410 11.95 23.49 -5.16
CA PHE A 410 13.34 23.68 -4.73
C PHE A 410 13.45 24.58 -3.49
N ASP A 411 12.64 25.63 -3.42
CA ASP A 411 12.58 26.56 -2.29
C ASP A 411 11.45 26.22 -1.31
N CYS A 412 11.71 26.34 -0.01
CA CYS A 412 10.70 26.23 1.02
C CYS A 412 10.69 27.42 1.98
N TYR A 413 9.52 28.02 2.15
CA TYR A 413 9.31 29.25 2.93
C TYR A 413 8.76 28.92 4.33
N VAL A 414 9.47 29.33 5.37
CA VAL A 414 9.08 29.12 6.77
C VAL A 414 8.91 30.47 7.46
N ASN A 415 7.71 30.75 7.94
CA ASN A 415 7.40 31.91 8.79
C ASN A 415 7.23 31.47 10.26
N CYS A 416 7.02 32.44 11.16
CA CYS A 416 6.80 32.18 12.58
C CYS A 416 5.60 31.25 12.85
N GLU A 417 4.55 31.25 12.02
CA GLU A 417 3.41 30.34 12.21
C GLU A 417 3.75 28.88 11.88
N VAL A 418 4.51 28.64 10.81
CA VAL A 418 5.01 27.29 10.47
C VAL A 418 5.96 26.77 11.55
N GLU A 419 6.87 27.62 12.05
CA GLU A 419 7.79 27.24 13.12
C GLU A 419 7.07 27.04 14.48
N ARG A 420 6.09 27.88 14.81
CA ARG A 420 5.21 27.73 15.99
C ARG A 420 4.44 26.41 15.99
N VAL A 421 3.91 25.99 14.82
CA VAL A 421 3.31 24.67 14.63
C VAL A 421 4.36 23.57 14.82
N TRP A 422 5.58 23.75 14.33
CA TRP A 422 6.66 22.79 14.57
C TRP A 422 7.03 22.66 16.05
N GLN A 423 7.07 23.74 16.84
CA GLN A 423 7.37 23.64 18.27
C GLN A 423 6.35 22.74 19.02
N PHE A 424 5.09 22.69 18.57
CA PHE A 424 4.12 21.70 19.07
C PHE A 424 4.44 20.27 18.61
N VAL A 425 4.75 20.06 17.32
CA VAL A 425 5.07 18.72 16.77
C VAL A 425 6.36 18.17 17.38
N LYS A 426 7.42 18.97 17.43
CA LYS A 426 8.72 18.67 18.07
C LYS A 426 8.55 18.30 19.55
N ARG A 427 7.70 19.01 20.29
CA ARG A 427 7.40 18.68 21.69
C ARG A 427 6.66 17.35 21.82
N ASP A 428 5.59 17.15 21.04
CA ASP A 428 4.84 15.89 21.03
C ASP A 428 5.74 14.69 20.62
N LEU A 429 6.68 14.89 19.69
CA LEU A 429 7.71 13.90 19.32
C LEU A 429 8.75 13.66 20.43
N THR A 430 9.15 14.72 21.15
CA THR A 430 10.08 14.60 22.29
C THR A 430 9.44 13.84 23.45
N GLU A 431 8.13 14.04 23.68
CA GLU A 431 7.33 13.25 24.62
C GLU A 431 7.19 11.80 24.15
N TRP A 432 6.98 11.57 22.85
CA TRP A 432 6.91 10.23 22.23
C TRP A 432 8.21 9.41 22.37
N PHE A 433 9.37 10.05 22.17
CA PHE A 433 10.69 9.40 22.30
C PHE A 433 11.26 9.45 23.74
N SER A 434 10.51 9.97 24.72
CA SER A 434 10.97 10.00 26.11
C SER A 434 10.91 8.61 26.77
N PRO A 435 11.95 8.17 27.51
CA PRO A 435 11.99 6.83 28.12
C PRO A 435 11.04 6.65 29.33
N HIS A 436 10.29 7.69 29.70
CA HIS A 436 9.36 7.68 30.84
C HIS A 436 7.93 7.36 30.38
N GLY A 437 7.67 6.08 30.12
CA GLY A 437 6.38 5.60 29.63
C GLY A 437 5.20 5.95 30.56
N LYS A 438 4.38 6.92 30.15
CA LYS A 438 2.98 7.06 30.58
C LYS A 438 2.05 6.55 29.49
N ALA A 439 0.92 5.99 29.90
CA ALA A 439 0.07 5.18 29.03
C ALA A 439 -0.61 5.99 27.91
N VAL A 440 -0.62 5.40 26.71
CA VAL A 440 -1.48 5.75 25.55
C VAL A 440 -1.45 7.23 25.13
N PHE A 441 -0.32 7.70 24.62
CA PHE A 441 -0.30 8.91 23.79
C PHE A 441 -0.63 8.54 22.33
N SER A 442 -1.91 8.51 21.97
CA SER A 442 -2.31 8.38 20.56
C SER A 442 -1.93 9.65 19.77
N PRO A 443 -1.39 9.56 18.54
CA PRO A 443 -1.02 10.73 17.76
C PRO A 443 -2.27 11.55 17.42
N LYS A 444 -2.42 12.70 18.08
CA LYS A 444 -3.58 13.59 17.91
C LYS A 444 -3.51 14.24 16.53
N LYS A 445 -4.54 14.05 15.71
CA LYS A 445 -4.70 14.78 14.44
C LYS A 445 -4.86 16.27 14.74
N ARG A 446 -3.77 17.02 14.58
CA ARG A 446 -3.74 18.48 14.70
C ARG A 446 -4.20 19.08 13.37
N VAL A 447 -5.30 19.83 13.40
CA VAL A 447 -5.79 20.61 12.24
C VAL A 447 -5.38 22.05 12.47
N LEU A 448 -4.65 22.65 11.53
CA LEU A 448 -4.37 24.08 11.54
C LEU A 448 -5.57 24.80 10.91
N ILE A 449 -6.31 25.55 11.72
CA ILE A 449 -7.33 26.48 11.25
C ILE A 449 -6.71 27.88 11.35
N GLY A 450 -6.18 28.38 10.24
CA GLY A 450 -5.68 29.75 10.17
C GLY A 450 -6.84 30.74 10.11
N THR A 451 -6.90 31.67 11.05
CA THR A 451 -7.69 32.90 10.87
C THR A 451 -6.92 33.82 9.91
N PRO A 452 -7.45 34.16 8.73
CA PRO A 452 -6.79 35.12 7.86
C PRO A 452 -6.78 36.49 8.54
N ARG A 453 -5.58 37.04 8.75
CA ARG A 453 -5.40 38.41 9.24
C ARG A 453 -4.49 39.19 8.30
N ASP A 454 -5.12 39.67 7.23
CA ASP A 454 -4.75 40.87 6.50
C ASP A 454 -3.29 40.98 6.02
N ARG A 455 -2.91 40.10 5.08
CA ARG A 455 -2.22 40.51 3.84
C ARG A 455 -2.28 39.40 2.79
N GLU A 456 -2.80 39.77 1.64
CA GLU A 456 -2.91 38.93 0.46
C GLU A 456 -1.53 38.88 -0.22
N VAL A 457 -0.94 37.69 -0.30
CA VAL A 457 0.23 37.36 -1.11
C VAL A 457 -0.07 35.99 -1.72
N ASP A 458 -0.14 35.93 -3.04
CA ASP A 458 -0.62 34.75 -3.76
C ASP A 458 0.26 33.50 -3.58
N GLU A 459 -0.35 32.34 -3.85
CA GLU A 459 0.30 31.02 -4.01
C GLU A 459 1.12 30.44 -2.83
N CYS A 460 0.84 30.84 -1.58
CA CYS A 460 1.37 30.15 -0.39
C CYS A 460 0.76 28.73 -0.20
N ARG A 461 1.21 27.73 -0.98
CA ARG A 461 0.80 26.32 -0.83
C ARG A 461 1.36 25.69 0.46
N LEU A 462 0.49 25.15 1.30
CA LEU A 462 0.85 24.56 2.61
C LEU A 462 1.62 23.22 2.47
N VAL A 463 2.87 23.19 2.92
CA VAL A 463 3.73 21.97 2.94
C VAL A 463 3.88 21.43 4.37
N PRO A 464 3.48 20.17 4.69
CA PRO A 464 3.57 19.63 6.05
C PRO A 464 4.96 19.11 6.45
N SER A 465 5.34 19.36 7.71
CA SER A 465 6.30 18.61 8.55
C SER A 465 7.77 18.44 8.13
N LEU A 466 8.11 18.36 6.84
CA LEU A 466 9.47 18.08 6.36
C LEU A 466 10.43 19.28 6.40
N PRO A 467 10.04 20.50 6.01
CA PRO A 467 10.89 21.70 6.10
C PRO A 467 11.35 21.99 7.53
N ALA A 468 10.54 21.56 8.51
CA ALA A 468 10.79 21.79 9.90
C ALA A 468 11.76 20.76 10.55
N ALA A 469 12.03 19.64 9.88
CA ALA A 469 13.12 18.75 10.25
C ALA A 469 14.50 19.41 9.98
N ALA A 470 14.63 20.10 8.84
CA ALA A 470 15.86 20.81 8.46
C ALA A 470 16.30 21.84 9.51
N LEU A 471 15.33 22.52 10.16
CA LEU A 471 15.56 23.60 11.13
C LEU A 471 16.50 23.29 12.30
N ARG A 472 16.82 22.01 12.59
CA ARG A 472 17.77 21.67 13.67
C ARG A 472 18.70 20.49 13.35
N CYS A 473 18.96 20.18 12.08
CA CYS A 473 19.87 19.09 11.69
C CYS A 473 21.36 19.28 12.08
N ARG A 474 21.72 20.36 12.79
CA ARG A 474 23.05 20.58 13.40
C ARG A 474 23.04 20.84 14.91
N GLU A 475 21.89 20.94 15.57
CA GLU A 475 21.87 20.89 17.03
C GLU A 475 22.07 19.44 17.48
N THR A 476 23.21 19.15 18.11
CA THR A 476 23.36 17.93 18.91
C THR A 476 22.35 17.97 20.06
N PRO A 477 21.50 16.94 20.23
CA PRO A 477 20.73 16.79 21.46
C PRO A 477 21.71 16.66 22.61
N ASN A 478 21.75 17.65 23.51
CA ASN A 478 22.67 17.64 24.65
C ASN A 478 22.28 16.50 25.60
N GLY A 479 23.00 15.39 25.45
CA GLY A 479 22.58 14.06 25.87
C GLY A 479 23.54 13.01 25.34
N CYS A 480 24.84 13.22 25.58
CA CYS A 480 25.91 12.31 25.16
C CYS A 480 25.74 10.93 25.81
N VAL A 481 25.08 10.02 25.12
CA VAL A 481 25.29 8.59 25.29
C VAL A 481 26.48 8.23 24.40
N HIS A 482 27.66 8.08 24.99
CA HIS A 482 28.79 7.50 24.29
C HIS A 482 28.48 6.03 23.95
N TYR A 483 28.89 5.63 22.76
CA TYR A 483 28.70 4.30 22.17
C TYR A 483 29.39 3.20 23.00
#